data_AF-A0A7J2HY08-F1
#
_entry.id   AF-A0A7J2HY08-F1
#
_cell.length_a   1.000
_cell.length_b   1.000
_cell.length_c   1.000
_cell.angle_alpha   90.00
_cell.angle_beta   90.00
_cell.angle_gamma   90.00
#
_symmetry.space_group_name_H-M   'P 1'
#
loop_
_entity.id
_entity.type
_entity.pdbx_description
1 polymer ?
#
loop_
_entity_poly.entity_id
_entity_poly.type
_entity_poly.pdbx_seq_one_letter_code
_entity_poly.pdbx_strand_id
1 'polypeptide(L)'
;MRKLLLFVFSIVVALGVGYAAGKLAKPFLTNLYYAYESLMCKAAVESSLNSEELERIAMEIRSSEICRGWRGNYCYIREAFNWVKRNVPYKPDDELENFLFLNNDPIYTLKHGNDCEGRAILVAAILKKLNVTDVYIVFGRIGKTRHACVLARSNDGRFTGFSCPENFEIDHLVRV
;
A
#
# COMPACT_ATOMS: atom_id res chain seq x y z
N MET A 1 24.57 7.81 -54.42
CA MET A 1 24.63 6.79 -53.35
C MET A 1 25.10 7.32 -51.99
N ARG A 2 26.09 8.24 -51.92
CA ARG A 2 26.63 8.78 -50.64
C ARG A 2 25.64 9.54 -49.74
N LYS A 3 24.61 10.18 -50.31
CA LYS A 3 23.59 10.95 -49.57
C LYS A 3 22.52 10.09 -48.88
N LEU A 4 22.32 8.85 -49.32
CA LEU A 4 21.32 7.92 -48.75
C LEU A 4 21.83 7.28 -47.44
N LEU A 5 23.13 7.01 -47.35
CA LEU A 5 23.78 6.44 -46.15
C LEU A 5 23.78 7.40 -44.95
N LEU A 6 23.93 8.71 -45.18
CA LEU A 6 23.90 9.70 -44.11
C LEU A 6 22.50 9.88 -43.51
N PHE A 7 21.44 9.75 -44.32
CA PHE A 7 20.06 9.88 -43.86
C PHE A 7 19.61 8.70 -42.99
N VAL A 8 20.02 7.48 -43.36
CA VAL A 8 19.75 6.26 -42.57
C VAL A 8 20.50 6.28 -41.23
N PHE A 9 21.74 6.80 -41.20
CA PHE A 9 22.52 6.90 -39.96
C PHE A 9 21.91 7.88 -38.96
N SER A 10 21.37 9.02 -39.41
CA SER A 10 20.69 9.99 -38.55
C SER A 10 19.40 9.45 -37.93
N ILE A 11 18.63 8.62 -38.66
CA ILE A 11 17.42 7.97 -38.14
C ILE A 11 17.79 6.89 -37.11
N VAL A 12 18.83 6.10 -37.37
CA VAL A 12 19.29 5.05 -36.43
C VAL A 12 19.86 5.66 -35.15
N VAL A 13 20.57 6.80 -35.23
CA VAL A 13 21.06 7.52 -34.04
C VAL A 13 19.91 8.20 -33.29
N ALA A 14 18.94 8.82 -33.96
CA ALA A 14 17.77 9.41 -33.30
C ALA A 14 16.87 8.36 -32.62
N LEU A 15 16.67 7.20 -33.26
CA LEU A 15 15.96 6.06 -32.68
C LEU A 15 16.78 5.42 -31.55
N GLY A 16 18.10 5.33 -31.68
CA GLY A 16 19.00 4.80 -30.65
C GLY A 16 19.06 5.67 -29.39
N VAL A 17 19.06 7.00 -29.54
CA VAL A 17 19.03 7.97 -28.43
C VAL A 17 17.65 8.01 -27.77
N GLY A 18 16.55 7.96 -28.54
CA GLY A 18 15.19 7.82 -27.99
C GLY A 18 14.99 6.50 -27.26
N TYR A 19 15.57 5.41 -27.75
CA TYR A 19 15.51 4.08 -27.13
C TYR A 19 16.37 3.99 -25.85
N ALA A 20 17.55 4.61 -25.84
CA ALA A 20 18.40 4.72 -24.64
C ALA A 20 17.78 5.65 -23.59
N ALA A 21 17.21 6.79 -24.00
CA ALA A 21 16.47 7.70 -23.12
C ALA A 21 15.21 7.01 -22.55
N GLY A 22 14.48 6.23 -23.33
CA GLY A 22 13.35 5.43 -22.85
C GLY A 22 13.75 4.31 -21.86
N LYS A 23 14.93 3.71 -22.03
CA LYS A 23 15.47 2.70 -21.10
C LYS A 23 15.95 3.29 -19.77
N LEU A 24 16.43 4.53 -19.76
CA LEU A 24 16.84 5.24 -18.54
C LEU A 24 15.68 5.99 -17.86
N ALA A 25 14.72 6.48 -18.63
CA ALA A 25 13.54 7.18 -18.11
C ALA A 25 12.57 6.24 -17.40
N LYS A 26 12.40 5.00 -17.87
CA LYS A 26 11.52 4.01 -17.22
C LYS A 26 11.89 3.75 -15.75
N PRO A 27 13.11 3.33 -15.40
CA PRO A 27 13.47 3.09 -14.00
C PRO A 27 13.41 4.38 -13.16
N PHE A 28 13.74 5.53 -13.73
CA PHE A 28 13.61 6.82 -13.03
C PHE A 28 12.15 7.16 -12.71
N LEU A 29 11.25 7.03 -13.67
CA LEU A 29 9.81 7.28 -13.48
C LEU A 29 9.18 6.26 -12.52
N THR A 30 9.60 5.00 -12.58
CA THR A 30 9.19 3.97 -11.62
C THR A 30 9.63 4.31 -10.20
N ASN A 31 10.87 4.75 -10.00
CA ASN A 31 11.37 5.18 -8.69
C ASN A 31 10.63 6.42 -8.17
N LEU A 32 10.35 7.39 -9.05
CA LEU A 32 9.57 8.59 -8.69
C LEU A 32 8.14 8.22 -8.28
N TYR A 33 7.52 7.29 -9.01
CA TYR A 33 6.19 6.77 -8.71
C TYR A 33 6.15 6.09 -7.33
N TYR A 34 7.10 5.19 -7.04
CA TYR A 34 7.16 4.54 -5.72
C TYR A 34 7.47 5.51 -4.58
N ALA A 35 8.30 6.53 -4.83
CA ALA A 35 8.56 7.58 -3.84
C ALA A 35 7.30 8.39 -3.53
N TYR A 36 6.51 8.72 -4.57
CA TYR A 36 5.23 9.40 -4.41
C TYR A 36 4.21 8.53 -3.65
N GLU A 37 4.02 7.27 -4.06
CA GLU A 37 3.11 6.31 -3.42
C GLU A 37 3.49 6.12 -1.93
N SER A 38 4.79 5.99 -1.64
CA SER A 38 5.30 5.92 -0.27
C SER A 38 4.97 7.15 0.57
N LEU A 39 5.13 8.35 0.00
CA LEU A 39 4.85 9.61 0.69
C LEU A 39 3.35 9.75 0.97
N MET A 40 2.51 9.44 -0.02
CA MET A 40 1.05 9.57 0.10
C MET A 40 0.49 8.62 1.15
N CYS A 41 0.87 7.33 1.13
CA CYS A 41 0.37 6.38 2.11
C CYS A 41 0.84 6.72 3.53
N LYS A 42 2.09 7.17 3.68
CA LYS A 42 2.59 7.60 4.98
C LYS A 42 1.84 8.82 5.51
N ALA A 43 1.65 9.84 4.67
CA ALA A 43 0.90 11.04 5.03
C ALA A 43 -0.56 10.72 5.37
N ALA A 44 -1.20 9.82 4.61
CA ALA A 44 -2.55 9.33 4.87
C ALA A 44 -2.68 8.69 6.26
N VAL A 45 -1.78 7.75 6.57
CA VAL A 45 -1.75 7.10 7.88
C VAL A 45 -1.52 8.13 8.99
N GLU A 46 -0.49 8.97 8.87
CA GLU A 46 -0.12 9.96 9.89
C GLU A 46 -1.22 11.00 10.14
N SER A 47 -1.83 11.54 9.09
CA SER A 47 -2.91 12.53 9.20
C SER A 47 -4.18 11.94 9.82
N SER A 48 -4.42 10.64 9.67
CA SER A 48 -5.58 9.96 10.26
C SER A 48 -5.44 9.66 11.76
N LEU A 49 -4.25 9.76 12.34
CA LEU A 49 -4.00 9.34 13.74
C LEU A 49 -4.75 10.18 14.79
N ASN A 50 -5.35 11.31 14.42
CA ASN A 50 -6.20 12.09 15.31
C ASN A 50 -7.70 11.77 15.16
N SER A 51 -8.09 10.82 14.29
CA SER A 51 -9.49 10.42 14.12
C SER A 51 -10.05 9.74 15.38
N GLU A 52 -11.23 10.20 15.80
CA GLU A 52 -12.04 9.60 16.85
C GLU A 52 -12.59 8.23 16.43
N GLU A 53 -12.96 8.06 15.15
CA GLU A 53 -13.43 6.77 14.64
C GLU A 53 -12.35 5.69 14.74
N LEU A 54 -11.09 6.02 14.39
CA LEU A 54 -10.00 5.07 14.53
C LEU A 54 -9.66 4.78 15.99
N GLU A 55 -9.78 5.76 16.89
CA GLU A 55 -9.62 5.52 18.33
C GLU A 55 -10.72 4.57 18.85
N ARG A 56 -11.97 4.78 18.44
CA ARG A 56 -13.09 3.92 18.80
C ARG A 56 -12.85 2.47 18.36
N ILE A 57 -12.39 2.26 17.12
CA ILE A 57 -12.08 0.94 16.58
C ILE A 57 -10.91 0.30 17.33
N ALA A 58 -9.84 1.06 17.61
CA ALA A 58 -8.72 0.56 18.38
C ALA A 58 -9.13 0.14 19.80
N MET A 59 -10.02 0.90 20.45
CA MET A 59 -10.61 0.52 21.74
C MET A 59 -11.43 -0.77 21.65
N GLU A 60 -12.26 -0.93 20.61
CA GLU A 60 -13.05 -2.15 20.36
C GLU A 60 -12.16 -3.39 20.18
N ILE A 61 -11.04 -3.25 19.45
CA ILE A 61 -10.07 -4.33 19.27
C ILE A 61 -9.34 -4.64 20.58
N ARG A 62 -8.94 -3.62 21.35
CA ARG A 62 -8.27 -3.79 22.66
C ARG A 62 -9.16 -4.50 23.68
N SER A 63 -10.46 -4.20 23.67
CA SER A 63 -11.45 -4.78 24.58
C SER A 63 -12.02 -6.12 24.09
N SER A 64 -11.61 -6.60 22.92
CA SER A 64 -12.08 -7.86 22.37
C SER A 64 -11.73 -9.04 23.27
N GLU A 65 -12.74 -9.84 23.60
CA GLU A 65 -12.63 -11.09 24.34
C GLU A 65 -11.66 -12.09 23.69
N ILE A 66 -11.50 -12.02 22.37
CA ILE A 66 -10.60 -12.88 21.59
C ILE A 66 -9.15 -12.74 22.06
N CYS A 67 -8.76 -11.52 22.46
CA CYS A 67 -7.40 -11.21 22.90
C CYS A 67 -7.22 -11.19 24.42
N ARG A 68 -8.23 -11.59 25.19
CA ARG A 68 -8.12 -11.65 26.65
C ARG A 68 -7.02 -12.64 27.06
N GLY A 69 -6.10 -12.17 27.90
CA GLY A 69 -4.98 -12.98 28.42
C GLY A 69 -3.78 -13.13 27.47
N TRP A 70 -3.83 -12.55 26.27
CA TRP A 70 -2.68 -12.54 25.38
C TRP A 70 -1.60 -11.55 25.87
N ARG A 71 -0.34 -11.94 25.73
CA ARG A 71 0.81 -11.06 25.97
C ARG A 71 1.32 -10.48 24.66
N GLY A 72 1.58 -9.18 24.64
CA GLY A 72 2.08 -8.46 23.46
C GLY A 72 0.97 -8.12 22.45
N ASN A 73 1.38 -7.60 21.28
CA ASN A 73 0.48 -7.05 20.27
C ASN A 73 0.09 -8.03 19.15
N TYR A 74 0.59 -9.26 19.13
CA TYR A 74 0.30 -10.24 18.08
C TYR A 74 -1.20 -10.52 17.91
N CYS A 75 -1.94 -10.71 19.02
CA CYS A 75 -3.37 -10.93 18.94
C CYS A 75 -4.10 -9.70 18.39
N TYR A 76 -3.77 -8.51 18.88
CA TYR A 76 -4.40 -7.27 18.43
C TYR A 76 -4.13 -6.98 16.95
N ILE A 77 -2.95 -7.33 16.43
CA ILE A 77 -2.65 -7.25 14.99
C ILE A 77 -3.62 -8.14 14.20
N ARG A 78 -3.74 -9.42 14.59
CA ARG A 78 -4.65 -10.36 13.92
C ARG A 78 -6.11 -9.95 14.06
N GLU A 79 -6.49 -9.40 15.20
CA GLU A 79 -7.85 -8.97 15.41
C GLU A 79 -8.19 -7.71 14.62
N ALA A 80 -7.26 -6.76 14.46
CA ALA A 80 -7.42 -5.65 13.52
C ALA A 80 -7.64 -6.14 12.08
N PHE A 81 -6.88 -7.15 11.65
CA PHE A 81 -7.03 -7.76 10.32
C PHE A 81 -8.42 -8.38 10.15
N ASN A 82 -8.89 -9.12 11.15
CA ASN A 82 -10.20 -9.75 11.11
C ASN A 82 -11.33 -8.71 11.19
N TRP A 83 -11.14 -7.66 11.99
CA TRP A 83 -12.10 -6.58 12.14
C TRP A 83 -12.33 -5.87 10.80
N VAL A 84 -11.27 -5.50 10.08
CA VAL A 84 -11.40 -4.89 8.74
C VAL A 84 -12.00 -5.88 7.74
N LYS A 85 -11.68 -7.17 7.82
CA LYS A 85 -12.29 -8.20 6.96
C LYS A 85 -13.81 -8.29 7.12
N ARG A 86 -14.31 -8.17 8.34
CA ARG A 86 -15.73 -8.32 8.66
C ARG A 86 -16.53 -7.03 8.46
N ASN A 87 -15.93 -5.89 8.75
CA ASN A 87 -16.66 -4.62 8.83
C ASN A 87 -16.47 -3.70 7.62
N VAL A 88 -15.42 -3.90 6.82
CA VAL A 88 -15.10 -3.03 5.69
C VAL A 88 -15.25 -3.80 4.39
N PRO A 89 -16.23 -3.46 3.54
CA PRO A 89 -16.46 -4.16 2.29
C PRO A 89 -15.27 -3.96 1.34
N TYR A 90 -14.94 -5.01 0.60
CA TYR A 90 -14.04 -4.90 -0.55
C TYR A 90 -14.84 -4.42 -1.75
N LYS A 91 -14.43 -3.32 -2.36
CA LYS A 91 -14.96 -2.87 -3.66
C LYS A 91 -13.80 -2.35 -4.52
N PRO A 92 -13.80 -2.59 -5.83
CA PRO A 92 -12.89 -1.89 -6.73
C PRO A 92 -13.16 -0.38 -6.70
N ASP A 93 -12.12 0.42 -6.81
CA ASP A 93 -12.25 1.88 -6.93
C ASP A 93 -12.87 2.29 -8.26
N ASP A 94 -13.76 3.27 -8.24
CA ASP A 94 -14.25 3.92 -9.46
C ASP A 94 -13.29 5.03 -9.95
N GLU A 95 -13.56 5.58 -11.14
CA GLU A 95 -12.70 6.59 -11.75
C GLU A 95 -12.61 7.88 -10.92
N LEU A 96 -13.70 8.25 -10.22
CA LEU A 96 -13.75 9.45 -9.41
C LEU A 96 -12.97 9.26 -8.10
N GLU A 97 -13.11 8.11 -7.47
CA GLU A 97 -12.35 7.72 -6.28
C GLU A 97 -10.84 7.73 -6.55
N ASN A 98 -10.42 7.18 -7.70
CA ASN A 98 -9.04 7.23 -8.16
C ASN A 98 -8.57 8.67 -8.44
N PHE A 99 -9.40 9.48 -9.11
CA PHE A 99 -9.05 10.86 -9.43
C PHE A 99 -8.84 11.74 -8.18
N LEU A 100 -9.67 11.51 -7.16
CA LEU A 100 -9.62 12.24 -5.89
C LEU A 100 -8.69 11.61 -4.85
N PHE A 101 -8.02 10.50 -5.18
CA PHE A 101 -7.16 9.74 -4.27
C PHE A 101 -7.89 9.32 -2.97
N LEU A 102 -9.19 9.01 -3.06
CA LEU A 102 -10.00 8.62 -1.88
C LEU A 102 -9.61 7.25 -1.33
N ASN A 103 -8.96 6.42 -2.15
CA ASN A 103 -8.32 5.19 -1.71
C ASN A 103 -7.21 5.43 -0.68
N ASN A 104 -6.61 6.62 -0.65
CA ASN A 104 -5.65 7.01 0.39
C ASN A 104 -6.31 7.54 1.67
N ASP A 105 -7.63 7.69 1.74
CA ASP A 105 -8.31 8.15 2.96
C ASP A 105 -8.84 6.94 3.78
N PRO A 106 -8.27 6.66 4.97
CA PRO A 106 -8.72 5.55 5.79
C PRO A 106 -10.13 5.74 6.35
N ILE A 107 -10.57 6.98 6.59
CA ILE A 107 -11.93 7.28 7.08
C ILE A 107 -12.95 7.14 5.95
N TYR A 108 -12.58 7.55 4.75
CA TYR A 108 -13.37 7.26 3.56
C TYR A 108 -13.53 5.75 3.37
N THR A 109 -12.42 5.01 3.37
CA THR A 109 -12.41 3.55 3.25
C THR A 109 -13.28 2.88 4.31
N LEU A 110 -13.22 3.37 5.55
CA LEU A 110 -14.03 2.85 6.65
C LEU A 110 -15.54 2.98 6.37
N LYS A 111 -15.98 4.09 5.77
CA LYS A 111 -17.39 4.40 5.53
C LYS A 111 -17.92 3.74 4.25
N HIS A 112 -17.09 3.66 3.22
CA HIS A 112 -17.54 3.35 1.86
C HIS A 112 -16.96 2.05 1.30
N GLY A 113 -16.05 1.40 2.03
CA GLY A 113 -15.21 0.34 1.47
C GLY A 113 -14.19 0.88 0.49
N ASN A 114 -13.22 0.04 0.15
CA ASN A 114 -12.22 0.34 -0.86
C ASN A 114 -11.56 -0.97 -1.35
N ASP A 115 -10.60 -0.86 -2.26
CA ASP A 115 -9.92 -1.99 -2.86
C ASP A 115 -8.78 -2.52 -1.95
N CYS A 116 -7.78 -3.19 -2.53
CA CYS A 116 -6.64 -3.68 -1.77
C CYS A 116 -5.81 -2.57 -1.10
N GLU A 117 -5.64 -1.41 -1.75
CA GLU A 117 -4.81 -0.29 -1.30
C GLU A 117 -5.48 0.45 -0.15
N GLY A 118 -6.72 0.90 -0.32
CA GLY A 118 -7.40 1.64 0.75
C GLY A 118 -7.61 0.81 2.00
N ARG A 119 -7.90 -0.49 1.86
CA ARG A 119 -7.99 -1.40 3.02
C ARG A 119 -6.63 -1.62 3.68
N ALA A 120 -5.53 -1.65 2.92
CA ALA A 120 -4.20 -1.74 3.51
C ALA A 120 -3.85 -0.47 4.31
N ILE A 121 -4.16 0.70 3.78
CA ILE A 121 -3.95 1.99 4.47
C ILE A 121 -4.80 2.08 5.75
N LEU A 122 -6.08 1.69 5.69
CA LEU A 122 -6.95 1.65 6.88
C LEU A 122 -6.41 0.68 7.94
N VAL A 123 -6.02 -0.53 7.56
CA VAL A 123 -5.42 -1.50 8.50
C VAL A 123 -4.18 -0.90 9.13
N ALA A 124 -3.30 -0.30 8.34
CA ALA A 124 -2.09 0.32 8.86
C ALA A 124 -2.41 1.42 9.89
N ALA A 125 -3.37 2.30 9.58
CA ALA A 125 -3.81 3.35 10.50
C ALA A 125 -4.36 2.79 11.82
N ILE A 126 -5.19 1.73 11.77
CA ILE A 126 -5.68 1.03 12.97
C ILE A 126 -4.51 0.43 13.78
N LEU A 127 -3.55 -0.21 13.11
CA LEU A 127 -2.38 -0.78 13.79
C LEU A 127 -1.52 0.29 14.48
N LYS A 128 -1.34 1.45 13.84
CA LYS A 128 -0.64 2.59 14.46
C LYS A 128 -1.39 3.10 15.68
N LYS A 129 -2.72 3.20 15.61
CA LYS A 129 -3.56 3.51 16.78
C LYS A 129 -3.44 2.47 17.89
N LEU A 130 -3.24 1.20 17.55
CA LEU A 130 -2.95 0.11 18.49
C LEU A 130 -1.51 0.12 19.02
N ASN A 131 -0.71 1.15 18.71
CA ASN A 131 0.69 1.29 19.10
C ASN A 131 1.60 0.17 18.54
N VAL A 132 1.26 -0.39 17.37
CA VAL A 132 2.16 -1.25 16.61
C VAL A 132 3.13 -0.36 15.85
N THR A 133 4.42 -0.45 16.17
CA THR A 133 5.45 0.46 15.64
C THR A 133 5.97 0.05 14.28
N ASP A 134 6.08 -1.26 14.05
CA ASP A 134 6.62 -1.86 12.84
C ASP A 134 5.49 -2.30 11.91
N VAL A 135 4.93 -1.32 11.19
CA VAL A 135 3.87 -1.52 10.20
C VAL A 135 4.38 -1.15 8.83
N TYR A 136 4.13 -2.02 7.85
CA TYR A 136 4.59 -1.87 6.48
C TYR A 136 3.41 -2.06 5.54
N ILE A 137 3.17 -1.11 4.65
CA ILE A 137 2.32 -1.30 3.48
C ILE A 137 3.22 -1.87 2.38
N VAL A 138 2.82 -2.99 1.80
CA VAL A 138 3.58 -3.72 0.80
C VAL A 138 2.83 -3.68 -0.51
N PHE A 139 3.50 -3.19 -1.54
CA PHE A 139 2.97 -3.10 -2.89
C PHE A 139 3.68 -4.11 -3.77
N GLY A 140 2.91 -4.75 -4.63
CA GLY A 140 3.41 -5.84 -5.43
C GLY A 140 2.36 -6.37 -6.39
N ARG A 141 2.53 -7.63 -6.76
CA ARG A 141 1.70 -8.27 -7.77
C ARG A 141 1.29 -9.67 -7.37
N ILE A 142 0.10 -10.05 -7.81
CA ILE A 142 -0.39 -11.42 -7.79
C ILE A 142 -0.55 -11.82 -9.27
N GLY A 143 0.47 -12.48 -9.82
CA GLY A 143 0.58 -12.69 -11.26
C GLY A 143 0.69 -11.35 -12.01
N LYS A 144 -0.35 -10.97 -12.75
CA LYS A 144 -0.38 -9.71 -13.53
C LYS A 144 -1.13 -8.57 -12.84
N THR A 145 -1.78 -8.84 -11.71
CA THR A 145 -2.63 -7.88 -11.02
C THR A 145 -1.84 -7.17 -9.93
N ARG A 146 -1.85 -5.83 -9.92
CA ARG A 146 -1.29 -5.04 -8.81
C ARG A 146 -2.10 -5.29 -7.54
N HIS A 147 -1.41 -5.36 -6.41
CA HIS A 147 -2.05 -5.61 -5.13
C HIS A 147 -1.26 -4.96 -4.00
N ALA A 148 -1.98 -4.52 -2.97
CA ALA A 148 -1.43 -3.95 -1.76
C ALA A 148 -1.83 -4.79 -0.54
N CYS A 149 -0.91 -4.93 0.40
CA CYS A 149 -1.11 -5.72 1.61
C CYS A 149 -0.38 -5.07 2.79
N VAL A 150 -0.62 -5.55 4.02
CA VAL A 150 0.07 -5.02 5.21
C VAL A 150 0.90 -6.11 5.87
N LEU A 151 2.15 -5.80 6.19
CA LEU A 151 2.96 -6.59 7.11
C LEU A 151 3.13 -5.83 8.42
N ALA A 152 2.92 -6.51 9.54
CA ALA A 152 3.12 -5.96 10.86
C ALA A 152 4.02 -6.88 11.69
N ARG A 153 4.97 -6.30 12.41
CA ARG A 153 5.83 -7.05 13.33
C ARG A 153 5.30 -6.93 14.75
N SER A 154 5.07 -8.05 15.40
CA SER A 154 4.74 -8.10 16.83
C SER A 154 5.97 -7.96 17.71
N ASN A 155 5.76 -7.64 18.99
CA ASN A 155 6.83 -7.43 19.97
C ASN A 155 7.67 -8.69 20.25
N ASP A 156 7.15 -9.87 19.95
CA ASP A 156 7.89 -11.15 19.99
C ASP A 156 8.74 -11.39 18.71
N GLY A 157 8.76 -10.43 17.80
CA GLY A 157 9.56 -10.44 16.58
C GLY A 157 8.90 -11.09 15.37
N ARG A 158 7.69 -11.65 15.49
CA ARG A 158 6.99 -12.33 14.39
C ARG A 158 6.34 -11.33 13.42
N PHE A 159 6.33 -11.68 12.14
CA PHE A 159 5.58 -10.92 11.13
C PHE A 159 4.23 -11.57 10.85
N THR A 160 3.19 -10.75 10.71
CA THR A 160 1.85 -11.18 10.28
C THR A 160 1.39 -10.32 9.11
N GLY A 161 0.82 -10.97 8.08
CA GLY A 161 0.31 -10.32 6.89
C GLY A 161 -1.21 -10.15 6.87
N PHE A 162 -1.70 -9.00 6.41
CA PHE A 162 -3.09 -8.79 5.99
C PHE A 162 -3.16 -8.81 4.48
N SER A 163 -3.88 -9.78 3.92
CA SER A 163 -4.09 -9.92 2.47
C SER A 163 -2.78 -10.03 1.67
N CYS A 164 -1.72 -10.59 2.26
CA CYS A 164 -0.47 -10.91 1.56
C CYS A 164 -0.48 -12.41 1.20
N PRO A 165 -0.85 -12.82 -0.03
CA PRO A 165 -0.84 -14.22 -0.42
C PRO A 165 0.60 -14.74 -0.63
N GLU A 166 0.77 -16.06 -0.63
CA GLU A 166 2.10 -16.70 -0.75
C GLU A 166 2.79 -16.44 -2.09
N ASN A 167 2.03 -16.23 -3.16
CA ASN A 167 2.52 -15.92 -4.50
C ASN A 167 2.66 -14.41 -4.77
N PHE A 168 2.79 -13.61 -3.72
CA PHE A 168 2.91 -12.16 -3.83
C PHE A 168 4.34 -11.74 -4.17
N GLU A 169 4.52 -11.16 -5.36
CA GLU A 169 5.78 -10.61 -5.82
C GLU A 169 5.90 -9.16 -5.33
N ILE A 170 6.85 -8.91 -4.42
CA ILE A 170 7.04 -7.58 -3.81
C ILE A 170 7.75 -6.66 -4.79
N ASP A 171 7.11 -5.53 -5.13
CA ASP A 171 7.72 -4.44 -5.90
C ASP A 171 8.43 -3.47 -4.95
N HIS A 172 7.76 -3.03 -3.88
CA HIS A 172 8.33 -2.17 -2.83
C HIS A 172 7.52 -2.21 -1.53
N LEU A 173 8.08 -1.67 -0.45
CA LEU A 173 7.46 -1.61 0.87
C LEU A 173 7.67 -0.26 1.55
N VAL A 174 6.66 0.18 2.29
CA VAL A 174 6.60 1.49 2.93
C VAL A 174 6.38 1.29 4.41
N ARG A 175 7.32 1.74 5.25
CA ARG A 175 7.11 1.77 6.71
C ARG A 175 6.30 3.01 7.07
N VAL A 176 5.21 2.80 7.80
CA VAL A 176 4.25 3.82 8.24
C VAL A 176 4.14 3.86 9.76
#